data_AF-A0A367JGG7-F1
#
_entry.id   AF-A0A367JGG7-F1
#
_cell.length_a   1.000
_cell.length_b   1.000
_cell.length_c   1.000
_cell.angle_alpha   90.00
_cell.angle_beta   90.00
_cell.angle_gamma   90.00
#
_symmetry.space_group_name_H-M   'P 1'
#
loop_
_entity.id
_entity.type
_entity.pdbx_description
1 polymer ?
#
loop_
_entity_poly.entity_id
_entity_poly.type
_entity_poly.pdbx_seq_one_letter_code
_entity_poly.pdbx_strand_id
1 'polypeptide(L)'
;MKLSTLSLALLSVASYISFGSTEENLSELTPTYHEPKNILFGCDIGGSSHVKWVLTILEEMSARGHQTFYSTKDDQLKFVEDYSKVQGLSSGKPIFTKEEYRTMMPEYCLMSPIDMTVFMISSFSKGFAKDYNHFVQTFKEKKIDLAVCDHFNSACAEAAYNTKIPFVVTSTLTYSPDMSSPYVSTEIFSIHHPVSVGVSVLDRFKDKIISPIQFLYRAWPVIQKINQEKKDAGIPLHGDPMSVLKDSIKLVNNVFGIEPPRPIGPLVNMIGPIIPQKFAGLNDELKNFLDHRRKVVYVGFGQMAIPTTDDITMIMTAMLENMESEDLD
;
A
#
# COMPACT_ATOMS: atom_id res chain seq x y z
N MET A 1 -47.11 -35.65 -29.80
CA MET A 1 -47.63 -34.30 -30.10
C MET A 1 -47.11 -33.37 -29.02
N LYS A 2 -46.25 -32.37 -29.21
CA LYS A 2 -45.50 -31.87 -30.37
C LYS A 2 -44.24 -31.20 -29.80
N LEU A 3 -43.06 -31.73 -30.14
CA LEU A 3 -41.74 -31.11 -29.93
C LEU A 3 -41.43 -30.03 -31.00
N SER A 4 -42.46 -29.41 -31.58
CA SER A 4 -42.34 -28.64 -32.83
C SER A 4 -42.53 -27.13 -32.67
N THR A 5 -42.51 -26.58 -31.45
CA THR A 5 -42.74 -25.13 -31.22
C THR A 5 -41.53 -24.36 -30.69
N LEU A 6 -40.39 -25.00 -30.43
CA LEU A 6 -39.16 -24.30 -30.01
C LEU A 6 -38.14 -24.04 -31.13
N SER A 7 -38.37 -24.55 -32.34
CA SER A 7 -37.42 -24.38 -33.46
C SER A 7 -37.66 -23.13 -34.30
N LEU A 8 -38.73 -22.35 -34.07
CA LEU A 8 -39.06 -21.18 -34.91
C LEU A 8 -38.67 -19.82 -34.29
N ALA A 9 -38.34 -19.75 -33.00
CA ALA A 9 -37.87 -18.53 -32.36
C ALA A 9 -36.36 -18.29 -32.52
N LEU A 10 -35.61 -19.31 -32.96
CA LEU A 10 -34.16 -19.22 -33.21
C LEU A 10 -33.81 -18.84 -34.67
N LEU A 11 -34.81 -18.73 -35.56
CA LEU A 11 -34.60 -18.46 -37.00
C LEU A 11 -34.99 -17.06 -37.46
N SER A 12 -35.49 -16.18 -36.57
CA SER A 12 -35.84 -14.79 -36.90
C SER A 12 -34.89 -13.73 -36.32
N VAL A 13 -33.84 -14.11 -35.59
CA VAL A 13 -32.79 -13.18 -35.12
C VAL A 13 -31.56 -13.20 -36.05
N ALA A 14 -31.50 -14.13 -37.01
CA ALA A 14 -30.39 -14.25 -37.96
C ALA A 14 -30.46 -13.27 -39.16
N SER A 15 -31.48 -12.42 -39.26
CA SER A 15 -31.73 -11.60 -40.45
C SER A 15 -31.54 -10.08 -40.26
N TYR A 16 -31.02 -9.63 -39.12
CA TYR A 16 -30.76 -8.21 -38.85
C TYR A 16 -29.36 -7.92 -38.29
N ILE A 17 -28.34 -8.60 -38.80
CA ILE A 17 -26.98 -8.05 -38.69
C ILE A 17 -26.44 -8.00 -40.11
N SER A 18 -26.78 -6.89 -40.77
CA SER A 18 -26.09 -6.40 -41.94
C SER A 18 -24.58 -6.46 -41.68
N PHE A 19 -23.82 -7.01 -42.63
CA PHE A 19 -22.39 -6.76 -42.75
C PHE A 19 -22.20 -5.27 -43.08
N GLY A 20 -22.41 -4.42 -42.08
CA GLY A 20 -21.78 -3.12 -42.04
C GLY A 20 -20.31 -3.39 -41.81
N SER A 21 -19.48 -3.08 -42.80
CA SER A 21 -18.06 -2.85 -42.59
C SER A 21 -17.90 -1.63 -41.69
N THR A 22 -18.23 -1.78 -40.40
CA THR A 22 -17.61 -0.95 -39.39
C THR A 22 -16.21 -1.50 -39.26
N GLU A 23 -15.27 -0.90 -40.00
CA GLU A 23 -13.99 -0.57 -39.39
C GLU A 23 -14.34 0.15 -38.08
N GLU A 24 -14.60 -0.63 -37.02
CA GLU A 24 -14.28 -0.18 -35.69
C GLU A 24 -12.80 0.15 -35.80
N ASN A 25 -12.52 1.44 -35.89
CA ASN A 25 -11.26 1.97 -35.42
C ASN A 25 -11.14 1.46 -33.97
N LEU A 26 -10.63 0.23 -33.81
CA LEU A 26 -9.79 -0.09 -32.68
C LEU A 26 -8.81 1.08 -32.69
N SER A 27 -9.03 2.04 -31.79
CA SER A 27 -8.02 3.03 -31.51
C SER A 27 -6.80 2.23 -31.11
N GLU A 28 -5.92 1.96 -32.08
CA GLU A 28 -4.57 1.55 -31.79
C GLU A 28 -4.10 2.58 -30.78
N LEU A 29 -3.91 2.15 -29.54
CA LEU A 29 -3.30 2.97 -28.51
C LEU A 29 -1.91 3.24 -29.05
N THR A 30 -1.77 4.36 -29.76
CA THR A 30 -0.49 4.82 -30.28
C THR A 30 0.34 5.00 -29.04
N PRO A 31 1.45 4.27 -28.88
CA PRO A 31 2.13 4.27 -27.60
C PRO A 31 2.70 5.67 -27.33
N THR A 32 2.06 6.41 -26.44
CA THR A 32 2.50 7.76 -26.02
C THR A 32 3.60 7.69 -24.98
N TYR A 33 4.19 6.51 -24.73
CA TYR A 33 5.34 6.35 -23.82
C TYR A 33 6.56 7.15 -24.27
N HIS A 34 6.56 7.70 -25.50
CA HIS A 34 7.58 8.62 -26.00
C HIS A 34 7.34 10.08 -25.60
N GLU A 35 6.14 10.44 -25.15
CA GLU A 35 5.88 11.79 -24.65
C GLU A 35 6.30 11.90 -23.18
N PRO A 36 7.12 12.91 -22.82
CA PRO A 36 7.40 13.24 -21.43
C PRO A 36 6.11 13.46 -20.64
N LYS A 37 6.04 12.89 -19.44
CA LYS A 37 4.91 13.00 -18.51
C LYS A 37 5.43 13.44 -17.15
N ASN A 38 4.60 14.12 -16.39
CA ASN A 38 4.85 14.52 -15.01
C ASN A 38 4.21 13.50 -14.06
N ILE A 39 5.02 12.73 -13.36
CA ILE A 39 4.57 11.61 -12.51
C ILE A 39 4.86 11.94 -11.04
N LEU A 40 3.83 11.96 -10.19
CA LEU A 40 3.98 12.24 -8.76
C LEU A 40 3.75 10.97 -7.95
N PHE A 41 4.67 10.62 -7.05
CA PHE A 41 4.41 9.66 -5.97
C PHE A 41 4.07 10.39 -4.66
N GLY A 42 2.90 10.10 -4.09
CA GLY A 42 2.43 10.61 -2.80
C GLY A 42 2.47 9.53 -1.72
N CYS A 43 3.26 9.74 -0.68
CA CYS A 43 3.36 8.83 0.47
C CYS A 43 3.79 9.63 1.70
N ASP A 44 2.84 10.02 2.54
CA ASP A 44 3.06 10.85 3.73
C ASP A 44 3.41 10.02 4.99
N ILE A 45 3.19 8.72 4.92
CA ILE A 45 3.48 7.77 5.99
C ILE A 45 3.99 6.46 5.42
N GLY A 46 4.89 5.82 6.15
CA GLY A 46 5.51 4.57 5.76
C GLY A 46 7.01 4.62 6.03
N GLY A 47 7.62 3.45 6.08
CA GLY A 47 9.07 3.33 6.14
C GLY A 47 9.68 3.20 4.74
N SER A 48 10.93 2.77 4.71
CA SER A 48 11.61 2.40 3.46
C SER A 48 10.88 1.30 2.69
N SER A 49 10.09 0.47 3.39
CA SER A 49 9.24 -0.58 2.82
C SER A 49 8.15 -0.05 1.89
N HIS A 50 7.66 1.18 2.07
CA HIS A 50 6.67 1.80 1.19
C HIS A 50 7.31 2.65 0.11
N VAL A 51 8.41 3.33 0.46
CA VAL A 51 8.96 4.41 -0.36
C VAL A 51 10.00 3.93 -1.37
N LYS A 52 11.02 3.18 -0.92
CA LYS A 52 12.24 2.98 -1.74
C LYS A 52 11.97 2.22 -3.05
N TRP A 53 11.09 1.23 -3.03
CA TRP A 53 10.80 0.44 -4.23
C TRP A 53 10.02 1.26 -5.28
N VAL A 54 9.15 2.18 -4.84
CA VAL A 54 8.45 3.10 -5.76
C VAL A 54 9.41 4.15 -6.31
N LEU A 55 10.33 4.66 -5.48
CA LEU A 55 11.38 5.58 -5.95
C LEU A 55 12.29 4.92 -6.99
N THR A 56 12.55 3.61 -6.88
CA THR A 56 13.27 2.86 -7.93
C THR A 56 12.51 2.90 -9.26
N ILE A 57 11.18 2.73 -9.23
CA ILE A 57 10.34 2.87 -10.43
C ILE A 57 10.40 4.30 -10.97
N LEU A 58 10.31 5.32 -10.11
CA LEU A 58 10.36 6.72 -10.54
C LEU A 58 11.72 7.13 -11.14
N GLU A 59 12.82 6.60 -10.62
CA GLU A 59 14.16 6.84 -11.17
C GLU A 59 14.28 6.25 -12.58
N GLU A 60 13.73 5.04 -12.78
CA GLU A 60 13.63 4.41 -14.10
C GLU A 60 12.71 5.19 -15.06
N MET A 61 11.57 5.70 -14.59
CA MET A 61 10.71 6.57 -15.38
C MET A 61 11.41 7.87 -15.77
N SER A 62 12.19 8.46 -14.85
CA SER A 62 12.98 9.66 -15.11
C SER A 62 14.07 9.39 -16.15
N ALA A 63 14.73 8.24 -16.08
CA ALA A 63 15.69 7.79 -17.08
C ALA A 63 15.07 7.62 -18.50
N ARG A 64 13.76 7.40 -18.58
CA ARG A 64 12.99 7.30 -19.83
C ARG A 64 12.45 8.65 -20.34
N GLY A 65 12.79 9.76 -19.68
CA GLY A 65 12.43 11.11 -20.11
C GLY A 65 11.17 11.69 -19.46
N HIS A 66 10.61 11.04 -18.44
CA HIS A 66 9.53 11.61 -17.63
C HIS A 66 10.09 12.53 -16.54
N GLN A 67 9.30 13.50 -16.08
CA GLN A 67 9.61 14.27 -14.87
C GLN A 67 8.96 13.57 -13.69
N THR A 68 9.74 13.24 -12.66
CA THR A 68 9.24 12.51 -11.51
C THR A 68 9.38 13.29 -10.22
N PHE A 69 8.36 13.18 -9.39
CA PHE A 69 8.23 13.95 -8.15
C PHE A 69 7.87 12.99 -7.01
N TYR A 70 8.40 13.24 -5.82
CA TYR A 70 8.05 12.52 -4.60
C TYR A 70 7.54 13.53 -3.57
N SER A 71 6.23 13.51 -3.29
CA SER A 71 5.59 14.38 -2.30
C SER A 71 5.34 13.64 -1.00
N THR A 72 5.91 14.16 0.09
CA THR A 72 5.88 13.53 1.41
C THR A 72 6.13 14.53 2.54
N LYS A 73 6.05 14.08 3.79
CA LYS A 73 6.38 14.86 4.99
C LYS A 73 7.88 15.10 5.13
N ASP A 74 8.25 16.16 5.86
CA ASP A 74 9.65 16.60 6.01
C ASP A 74 10.61 15.50 6.49
N ASP A 75 10.18 14.62 7.40
CA ASP A 75 11.00 13.53 7.96
C ASP A 75 11.24 12.36 7.00
N GLN A 76 10.48 12.30 5.91
CA GLN A 76 10.48 11.23 4.91
C GLN A 76 11.28 11.62 3.67
N LEU A 77 11.56 12.92 3.45
CA LEU A 77 12.33 13.42 2.31
C LEU A 77 13.72 12.79 2.19
N LYS A 78 14.32 12.36 3.30
CA LYS A 78 15.59 11.62 3.32
C LYS A 78 15.62 10.41 2.38
N PHE A 79 14.47 9.80 2.07
CA PHE A 79 14.43 8.64 1.19
C PHE A 79 14.70 8.97 -0.29
N VAL A 80 14.54 10.23 -0.69
CA VAL A 80 14.81 10.67 -2.08
C VAL A 80 16.28 10.98 -2.33
N GLU A 81 17.10 11.10 -1.29
CA GLU A 81 18.53 11.46 -1.41
C GLU A 81 19.31 10.44 -2.27
N ASP A 82 18.90 9.16 -2.23
CA ASP A 82 19.47 8.08 -3.04
C ASP A 82 19.03 8.12 -4.53
N TYR A 83 18.07 8.99 -4.90
CA TYR A 83 17.37 9.01 -6.20
C TYR A 83 17.47 10.39 -6.85
N SER A 84 18.66 10.71 -7.36
CA SER A 84 19.02 12.05 -7.85
C SER A 84 18.14 12.61 -8.98
N LYS A 85 17.39 11.77 -9.71
CA LYS A 85 16.53 12.22 -10.80
C LYS A 85 15.06 12.41 -10.40
N VAL A 86 14.73 12.15 -9.12
CA VAL A 86 13.39 12.34 -8.57
C VAL A 86 13.37 13.61 -7.73
N GLN A 87 12.44 14.54 -8.01
CA GLN A 87 12.31 15.77 -7.24
C GLN A 87 11.51 15.54 -5.95
N GLY A 88 12.13 15.70 -4.78
CA GLY A 88 11.43 15.73 -3.50
C GLY A 88 10.60 17.01 -3.29
N LEU A 89 9.38 16.85 -2.77
CA LEU A 89 8.44 17.92 -2.45
C LEU A 89 7.92 17.71 -1.02
N SER A 90 8.03 18.73 -0.17
CA SER A 90 7.48 18.70 1.18
C SER A 90 5.97 18.98 1.18
N SER A 91 5.18 18.14 1.87
CA SER A 91 3.78 18.37 2.27
C SER A 91 3.68 18.96 3.69
N GLY A 92 4.83 19.24 4.31
CA GLY A 92 4.99 19.88 5.61
C GLY A 92 5.45 18.93 6.72
N LYS A 93 5.20 19.37 7.96
CA LYS A 93 5.72 18.74 9.18
C LYS A 93 5.31 17.26 9.31
N PRO A 94 6.13 16.42 9.98
CA PRO A 94 5.83 15.01 10.24
C PRO A 94 4.47 14.80 10.89
N ILE A 95 3.81 13.68 10.58
CA ILE A 95 2.56 13.26 11.23
C ILE A 95 2.78 13.02 12.73
N PHE A 96 3.96 12.48 13.07
CA PHE A 96 4.41 12.25 14.43
C PHE A 96 5.80 12.83 14.61
N THR A 97 6.01 13.54 15.71
CA THR A 97 7.36 13.86 16.19
C THR A 97 8.10 12.59 16.61
N LYS A 98 9.42 12.68 16.72
CA LYS A 98 10.26 11.54 17.12
C LYS A 98 9.89 11.05 18.52
N GLU A 99 9.57 11.96 19.42
CA GLU A 99 9.19 11.69 20.80
C GLU A 99 7.80 11.03 20.89
N GLU A 100 6.82 11.55 20.14
CA GLU A 100 5.49 10.92 20.02
C GLU A 100 5.65 9.50 19.47
N TYR A 101 6.42 9.34 18.40
CA TYR A 101 6.66 8.03 17.78
C TYR A 101 7.26 7.02 18.75
N ARG A 102 8.29 7.42 19.52
CA ARG A 102 8.95 6.54 20.51
C ARG A 102 8.04 6.12 21.65
N THR A 103 7.08 6.97 22.02
CA THR A 103 6.15 6.70 23.12
C THR A 103 4.98 5.83 22.65
N MET A 104 4.48 6.13 21.45
CA MET A 104 3.30 5.54 20.86
C MET A 104 3.55 4.16 20.26
N MET A 105 4.72 3.91 19.66
CA MET A 105 4.97 2.65 18.95
C MET A 105 4.98 1.41 19.87
N PRO A 106 5.57 1.45 21.08
CA PRO A 106 5.46 0.34 22.03
C PRO A 106 4.01 0.04 22.40
N GLU A 107 3.20 1.06 22.66
CA GLU A 107 1.76 0.90 22.96
C GLU A 107 1.02 0.31 21.76
N TYR A 108 1.29 0.82 20.56
CA TYR A 108 0.71 0.35 19.30
C TYR A 108 0.94 -1.15 19.07
N CYS A 109 2.17 -1.63 19.32
CA CYS A 109 2.51 -3.06 19.18
C CYS A 109 1.74 -3.97 20.15
N LEU A 110 1.23 -3.42 21.26
CA LEU A 110 0.48 -4.16 22.27
C LEU A 110 -1.05 -4.00 22.12
N MET A 111 -1.52 -3.17 21.18
CA MET A 111 -2.95 -2.94 20.98
C MET A 111 -3.66 -4.18 20.44
N SER A 112 -4.92 -4.36 20.85
CA SER A 112 -5.81 -5.30 20.19
C SER A 112 -6.00 -4.91 18.71
N PRO A 113 -6.32 -5.84 17.79
CA PRO A 113 -6.56 -5.49 16.38
C PRO A 113 -7.60 -4.37 16.18
N ILE A 114 -8.61 -4.31 17.05
CA ILE A 114 -9.64 -3.27 17.02
C ILE A 114 -9.06 -1.91 17.41
N ASP A 115 -8.36 -1.84 18.54
CA ASP A 115 -7.78 -0.60 19.05
C ASP A 115 -6.68 -0.09 18.12
N MET A 116 -5.88 -1.00 17.58
CA MET A 116 -4.89 -0.72 16.54
C MET A 116 -5.55 -0.09 15.31
N THR A 117 -6.68 -0.63 14.85
CA THR A 117 -7.41 -0.09 13.68
C THR A 117 -7.97 1.30 13.95
N VAL A 118 -8.59 1.50 15.12
CA VAL A 118 -9.11 2.82 15.54
C VAL A 118 -7.98 3.84 15.62
N PHE A 119 -6.85 3.44 16.20
CA PHE A 119 -5.66 4.26 16.31
C PHE A 119 -5.09 4.63 14.93
N MET A 120 -4.99 3.68 13.99
CA MET A 120 -4.52 3.93 12.63
C MET A 120 -5.42 4.93 11.90
N ILE A 121 -6.75 4.73 11.93
CA ILE A 121 -7.69 5.65 11.27
C ILE A 121 -7.56 7.05 11.85
N SER A 122 -7.55 7.17 13.19
CA SER A 122 -7.45 8.48 13.83
C SER A 122 -6.13 9.17 13.54
N SER A 123 -5.05 8.41 13.37
CA SER A 123 -3.72 8.96 13.16
C SER A 123 -3.44 9.31 11.71
N PHE A 124 -3.82 8.44 10.79
CA PHE A 124 -3.56 8.61 9.35
C PHE A 124 -4.52 9.64 8.74
N SER A 125 -5.64 9.94 9.41
CA SER A 125 -6.52 11.04 9.03
C SER A 125 -6.10 12.40 9.57
N LYS A 126 -5.06 12.49 10.42
CA LYS A 126 -4.64 13.79 11.00
C LYS A 126 -4.20 14.73 9.89
N GLY A 127 -4.89 15.85 9.77
CA GLY A 127 -4.56 16.86 8.75
C GLY A 127 -4.97 16.44 7.33
N PHE A 128 -5.88 15.47 7.18
CA PHE A 128 -6.33 14.97 5.88
C PHE A 128 -6.69 16.10 4.88
N ALA A 129 -7.48 17.09 5.30
CA ALA A 129 -7.89 18.19 4.42
C ALA A 129 -6.70 19.03 3.93
N LYS A 130 -5.67 19.21 4.79
CA LYS A 130 -4.44 19.93 4.42
C LYS A 130 -3.67 19.13 3.37
N ASP A 131 -3.50 17.83 3.58
CA ASP A 131 -2.75 16.97 2.68
C ASP A 131 -3.47 16.81 1.33
N TYR A 132 -4.79 16.66 1.36
CA TYR A 132 -5.63 16.67 0.16
C TYR A 132 -5.43 17.95 -0.65
N ASN A 133 -5.51 19.12 -0.01
CA ASN A 133 -5.33 20.41 -0.70
C ASN A 133 -3.91 20.59 -1.24
N HIS A 134 -2.91 20.11 -0.51
CA HIS A 134 -1.52 20.07 -0.98
C HIS A 134 -1.38 19.25 -2.27
N PHE A 135 -1.98 18.07 -2.34
CA PHE A 135 -1.97 17.26 -3.58
C PHE A 135 -2.73 17.94 -4.72
N VAL A 136 -3.92 18.49 -4.47
CA VAL A 136 -4.69 19.24 -5.49
C VAL A 136 -3.89 20.42 -6.04
N GLN A 137 -3.19 21.16 -5.18
CA GLN A 137 -2.33 22.27 -5.59
C GLN A 137 -1.12 21.77 -6.39
N THR A 138 -0.43 20.74 -5.90
CA THR A 138 0.73 20.14 -6.56
C THR A 138 0.38 19.61 -7.94
N PHE A 139 -0.77 18.94 -8.10
CA PHE A 139 -1.24 18.45 -9.40
C PHE A 139 -1.38 19.57 -10.42
N LYS A 140 -1.89 20.74 -10.01
CA LYS A 140 -2.04 21.91 -10.88
C LYS A 140 -0.71 22.57 -11.20
N GLU A 141 0.11 22.84 -10.18
CA GLU A 141 1.37 23.58 -10.34
C GLU A 141 2.40 22.80 -11.16
N LYS A 142 2.52 21.50 -10.88
CA LYS A 142 3.46 20.61 -11.58
C LYS A 142 2.87 19.97 -12.85
N LYS A 143 1.59 20.25 -13.16
CA LYS A 143 0.86 19.68 -14.30
C LYS A 143 0.98 18.15 -14.33
N ILE A 144 0.66 17.51 -13.21
CA ILE A 144 0.82 16.07 -13.04
C ILE A 144 -0.12 15.33 -14.02
N ASP A 145 0.45 14.39 -14.76
CA ASP A 145 -0.25 13.54 -15.72
C ASP A 145 -0.66 12.19 -15.12
N LEU A 146 0.11 11.70 -14.13
CA LEU A 146 -0.12 10.43 -13.44
C LEU A 146 0.23 10.57 -11.96
N ALA A 147 -0.70 10.21 -11.09
CA ALA A 147 -0.44 10.10 -9.66
C ALA A 147 -0.16 8.62 -9.28
N VAL A 148 0.84 8.41 -8.43
CA VAL A 148 1.13 7.15 -7.77
C VAL A 148 0.88 7.40 -6.30
N CYS A 149 -0.02 6.68 -5.66
CA CYS A 149 -0.43 6.93 -4.29
C CYS A 149 -0.21 5.69 -3.44
N ASP A 150 0.51 5.82 -2.33
CA ASP A 150 0.60 4.74 -1.35
C ASP A 150 -0.77 4.45 -0.75
N HIS A 151 -1.06 3.17 -0.49
CA HIS A 151 -2.34 2.74 0.07
C HIS A 151 -2.69 3.35 1.43
N PHE A 152 -1.71 3.80 2.23
CA PHE A 152 -1.97 4.55 3.45
C PHE A 152 -2.17 6.05 3.21
N ASN A 153 -1.84 6.56 2.03
CA ASN A 153 -2.04 7.96 1.66
C ASN A 153 -3.37 8.17 0.90
N SER A 154 -4.48 8.07 1.62
CA SER A 154 -5.82 8.28 1.04
C SER A 154 -6.01 9.71 0.49
N ALA A 155 -5.31 10.71 1.03
CA ALA A 155 -5.38 12.08 0.56
C ALA A 155 -4.89 12.22 -0.91
N CYS A 156 -3.80 11.54 -1.26
CA CYS A 156 -3.30 11.47 -2.64
C CYS A 156 -4.34 10.85 -3.58
N ALA A 157 -4.91 9.70 -3.21
CA ALA A 157 -5.87 8.98 -4.05
C ALA A 157 -7.19 9.76 -4.22
N GLU A 158 -7.71 10.35 -3.14
CA GLU A 158 -8.92 11.18 -3.21
C GLU A 158 -8.70 12.46 -4.03
N ALA A 159 -7.54 13.11 -3.87
CA ALA A 159 -7.18 14.26 -4.69
C ALA A 159 -7.14 13.89 -6.17
N ALA A 160 -6.50 12.76 -6.52
CA ALA A 160 -6.40 12.31 -7.92
C ALA A 160 -7.77 11.98 -8.50
N TYR A 161 -8.59 11.24 -7.75
CA TYR A 161 -9.95 10.86 -8.13
C TYR A 161 -10.87 12.08 -8.37
N ASN A 162 -10.81 13.08 -7.49
CA ASN A 162 -11.64 14.29 -7.59
C ASN A 162 -11.15 15.24 -8.68
N THR A 163 -9.84 15.31 -8.93
CA THR A 163 -9.24 16.16 -9.98
C THR A 163 -9.16 15.46 -11.34
N LYS A 164 -9.60 14.20 -11.44
CA LYS A 164 -9.59 13.40 -12.67
C LYS A 164 -8.18 13.15 -13.23
N ILE A 165 -7.19 13.10 -12.34
CA ILE A 165 -5.85 12.61 -12.67
C ILE A 165 -5.89 11.07 -12.60
N PRO A 166 -5.46 10.34 -13.65
CA PRO A 166 -5.33 8.90 -13.57
C PRO A 166 -4.32 8.55 -12.49
N PHE A 167 -4.58 7.48 -11.73
CA PHE A 167 -3.71 7.11 -10.63
C PHE A 167 -3.52 5.62 -10.45
N VAL A 168 -2.39 5.30 -9.84
CA VAL A 168 -1.94 3.96 -9.49
C VAL A 168 -1.81 3.89 -7.97
N VAL A 169 -2.31 2.82 -7.36
CA VAL A 169 -2.14 2.57 -5.93
C VAL A 169 -0.95 1.65 -5.72
N THR A 170 -0.05 2.03 -4.81
CA THR A 170 1.07 1.17 -4.40
C THR A 170 0.81 0.55 -3.05
N SER A 171 1.10 -0.74 -2.91
CA SER A 171 0.99 -1.43 -1.63
C SER A 171 2.09 -2.46 -1.42
N THR A 172 2.42 -2.67 -0.16
CA THR A 172 3.29 -3.76 0.33
C THR A 172 2.48 -5.01 0.68
N LEU A 173 1.15 -4.91 0.66
CA LEU A 173 0.24 -5.96 1.11
C LEU A 173 -0.88 -6.18 0.08
N THR A 174 -1.36 -7.41 0.02
CA THR A 174 -2.56 -7.78 -0.73
C THR A 174 -3.81 -7.48 0.11
N TYR A 175 -4.39 -6.28 0.02
CA TYR A 175 -5.45 -5.85 0.94
C TYR A 175 -6.81 -5.53 0.27
N SER A 176 -6.83 -5.26 -1.02
CA SER A 176 -8.05 -4.78 -1.70
C SER A 176 -9.02 -5.92 -2.05
N PRO A 177 -10.33 -5.63 -2.21
CA PRO A 177 -11.35 -6.67 -2.49
C PRO A 177 -11.10 -7.49 -3.76
N ASP A 178 -10.51 -6.89 -4.79
CA ASP A 178 -10.08 -7.53 -6.03
C ASP A 178 -8.87 -8.47 -5.87
N MET A 179 -8.35 -8.61 -4.64
CA MET A 179 -7.29 -9.53 -4.25
C MET A 179 -7.72 -10.46 -3.10
N SER A 180 -9.01 -10.46 -2.77
CA SER A 180 -9.56 -11.23 -1.65
C SER A 180 -9.80 -12.70 -2.03
N SER A 181 -9.69 -13.56 -1.04
CA SER A 181 -9.98 -14.99 -1.18
C SER A 181 -10.59 -15.53 0.11
N PRO A 182 -11.59 -16.43 0.07
CA PRO A 182 -12.21 -16.98 1.30
C PRO A 182 -11.24 -17.74 2.22
N TYR A 183 -10.10 -18.18 1.71
CA TYR A 183 -9.13 -18.99 2.45
C TYR A 183 -7.86 -18.22 2.86
N VAL A 184 -7.69 -16.98 2.40
CA VAL A 184 -6.59 -16.08 2.80
C VAL A 184 -7.18 -14.89 3.54
N SER A 185 -6.80 -14.69 4.79
CA SER A 185 -7.34 -13.61 5.60
C SER A 185 -6.58 -12.31 5.34
N THR A 186 -7.16 -11.43 4.55
CA THR A 186 -6.60 -10.09 4.26
C THR A 186 -7.31 -8.98 5.03
N GLU A 187 -8.45 -9.27 5.64
CA GLU A 187 -9.22 -8.30 6.41
C GLU A 187 -8.58 -8.08 7.79
N ILE A 188 -8.55 -6.82 8.21
CA ILE A 188 -7.82 -6.37 9.40
C ILE A 188 -8.20 -7.10 10.68
N PHE A 189 -9.47 -7.51 10.84
CA PHE A 189 -9.92 -8.22 12.04
C PHE A 189 -9.59 -9.70 12.02
N SER A 190 -9.35 -10.29 10.85
CA SER A 190 -8.98 -11.71 10.70
C SER A 190 -7.50 -11.93 10.36
N ILE A 191 -6.71 -10.86 10.21
CA ILE A 191 -5.32 -10.94 9.74
C ILE A 191 -4.39 -11.71 10.69
N HIS A 192 -4.76 -11.80 11.97
CA HIS A 192 -4.07 -12.62 12.98
C HIS A 192 -4.18 -14.13 12.70
N HIS A 193 -5.08 -14.53 11.80
CA HIS A 193 -5.16 -15.86 11.22
C HIS A 193 -4.89 -15.79 9.71
N PRO A 194 -3.63 -15.87 9.23
CA PRO A 194 -3.27 -15.57 7.84
C PRO A 194 -3.99 -16.45 6.80
N VAL A 195 -4.35 -17.68 7.20
CA VAL A 195 -5.19 -18.59 6.41
C VAL A 195 -6.36 -19.09 7.26
N SER A 196 -7.43 -19.50 6.60
CA SER A 196 -8.63 -19.95 7.31
C SER A 196 -8.53 -21.40 7.82
N VAL A 197 -7.49 -22.15 7.43
CA VAL A 197 -7.27 -23.53 7.88
C VAL A 197 -7.05 -23.56 9.40
N GLY A 198 -7.81 -24.41 10.10
CA GLY A 198 -7.71 -24.56 11.56
C GLY A 198 -8.44 -23.50 12.39
N VAL A 199 -8.98 -22.45 11.77
CA VAL A 199 -9.72 -21.40 12.48
C VAL A 199 -11.12 -21.89 12.86
N SER A 200 -11.46 -21.81 14.15
CA SER A 200 -12.73 -22.29 14.68
C SER A 200 -13.92 -21.48 14.18
N VAL A 201 -15.13 -22.07 14.22
CA VAL A 201 -16.37 -21.35 13.88
C VAL A 201 -16.59 -20.15 14.80
N LEU A 202 -16.21 -20.28 16.07
CA LEU A 202 -16.35 -19.21 17.05
C LEU A 202 -15.43 -18.03 16.74
N ASP A 203 -14.17 -18.30 16.39
CA ASP A 203 -13.22 -17.25 16.01
C ASP A 203 -13.66 -16.56 14.72
N ARG A 204 -14.13 -17.31 13.72
CA ARG A 204 -14.70 -16.74 12.49
C ARG A 204 -15.90 -15.83 12.78
N PHE A 205 -16.79 -16.24 13.67
CA PHE A 205 -17.94 -15.44 14.07
C PHE A 205 -17.50 -14.15 14.80
N LYS A 206 -16.52 -14.27 15.70
CA LYS A 206 -15.93 -13.12 16.39
C LYS A 206 -15.30 -12.15 15.38
N ASP A 207 -14.47 -12.63 14.48
CA ASP A 207 -13.72 -11.79 13.53
C ASP A 207 -14.60 -11.15 12.46
N LYS A 208 -15.62 -11.85 11.98
CA LYS A 208 -16.49 -11.38 10.88
C LYS A 208 -17.72 -10.60 11.36
N ILE A 209 -18.16 -10.77 12.60
CA ILE A 209 -19.39 -10.16 13.12
C ILE A 209 -19.12 -9.29 14.34
N ILE A 210 -18.54 -9.86 15.41
CA ILE A 210 -18.38 -9.16 16.69
C ILE A 210 -17.36 -8.01 16.57
N SER A 211 -16.17 -8.29 16.05
CA SER A 211 -15.08 -7.31 15.93
C SER A 211 -15.45 -6.11 15.04
N PRO A 212 -16.08 -6.28 13.86
CA PRO A 212 -16.56 -5.16 13.06
C PRO A 212 -17.58 -4.26 13.79
N ILE A 213 -18.52 -4.85 14.55
CA ILE A 213 -19.51 -4.07 15.32
C ILE A 213 -18.81 -3.27 16.43
N GLN A 214 -17.90 -3.91 17.16
CA GLN A 214 -17.11 -3.25 18.21
C GLN A 214 -16.24 -2.13 17.64
N PHE A 215 -15.62 -2.37 16.49
CA PHE A 215 -14.86 -1.38 15.76
C PHE A 215 -15.73 -0.19 15.37
N LEU A 216 -16.89 -0.41 14.73
CA LEU A 216 -17.77 0.68 14.32
C LEU A 216 -18.21 1.52 15.52
N TYR A 217 -18.56 0.89 16.64
CA TYR A 217 -18.92 1.59 17.87
C TYR A 217 -17.78 2.47 18.40
N ARG A 218 -16.54 1.94 18.47
CA ARG A 218 -15.37 2.68 18.98
C ARG A 218 -14.86 3.74 18.01
N ALA A 219 -14.89 3.46 16.71
CA ALA A 219 -14.41 4.35 15.66
C ALA A 219 -15.41 5.47 15.33
N TRP A 220 -16.68 5.32 15.70
CA TRP A 220 -17.76 6.25 15.34
C TRP A 220 -17.42 7.73 15.58
N PRO A 221 -16.91 8.15 16.76
CA PRO A 221 -16.57 9.56 17.00
C PRO A 221 -15.45 10.06 16.07
N VAL A 222 -14.45 9.21 15.81
CA VAL A 222 -13.34 9.53 14.90
C VAL A 222 -13.85 9.68 13.47
N ILE A 223 -14.68 8.75 13.00
CA ILE A 223 -15.30 8.79 11.67
C ILE A 223 -16.15 10.05 11.51
N GLN A 224 -16.95 10.41 12.51
CA GLN A 224 -17.75 11.64 12.47
C GLN A 224 -16.87 12.88 12.36
N LYS A 225 -15.77 12.95 13.11
CA LYS A 225 -14.82 14.06 13.04
C LYS A 225 -14.19 14.17 11.64
N ILE A 226 -13.69 13.07 11.08
CA ILE A 226 -13.10 13.04 9.74
C ILE A 226 -14.14 13.46 8.68
N ASN A 227 -15.36 12.95 8.76
CA ASN A 227 -16.42 13.31 7.84
C ASN A 227 -16.79 14.79 7.93
N GLN A 228 -16.76 15.38 9.12
CA GLN A 228 -16.97 16.80 9.30
C GLN A 228 -15.82 17.61 8.67
N GLU A 229 -14.57 17.25 8.93
CA GLU A 229 -13.40 17.91 8.32
C GLU A 229 -13.44 17.84 6.78
N LYS A 230 -13.83 16.70 6.21
CA LYS A 230 -14.04 16.55 4.77
C LYS A 230 -15.14 17.46 4.24
N LYS A 231 -16.30 17.49 4.91
CA LYS A 231 -17.42 18.38 4.53
C LYS A 231 -17.02 19.85 4.57
N ASP A 232 -16.33 20.27 5.63
CA ASP A 232 -15.87 21.65 5.81
C ASP A 232 -14.87 22.06 4.72
N ALA A 233 -14.08 21.10 4.23
CA ALA A 233 -13.16 21.27 3.10
C ALA A 233 -13.81 21.10 1.71
N GLY A 234 -15.13 20.84 1.64
CA GLY A 234 -15.84 20.61 0.38
C GLY A 234 -15.48 19.28 -0.32
N ILE A 235 -14.93 18.31 0.41
CA ILE A 235 -14.53 17.01 -0.11
C ILE A 235 -15.74 16.06 -0.08
N PRO A 236 -16.09 15.41 -1.21
CA PRO A 236 -17.17 14.44 -1.26
C PRO A 236 -16.98 13.30 -0.25
N LEU A 237 -18.08 12.89 0.38
CA LEU A 237 -18.07 11.70 1.24
C LEU A 237 -18.41 10.46 0.43
N HIS A 238 -17.65 9.39 0.68
CA HIS A 238 -17.87 8.08 0.09
C HIS A 238 -18.45 7.14 1.14
N GLY A 239 -19.47 6.34 0.78
CA GLY A 239 -20.04 5.34 1.69
C GLY A 239 -19.06 4.18 1.96
N ASP A 240 -18.27 3.83 0.96
CA ASP A 240 -17.18 2.86 1.07
C ASP A 240 -15.84 3.57 0.76
N PRO A 241 -14.89 3.65 1.71
CA PRO A 241 -13.56 4.23 1.46
C PRO A 241 -12.80 3.57 0.31
N MET A 242 -13.03 2.27 0.06
CA MET A 242 -12.36 1.53 -1.01
C MET A 242 -12.95 1.83 -2.39
N SER A 243 -14.12 2.45 -2.47
CA SER A 243 -14.77 2.79 -3.74
C SER A 243 -13.93 3.73 -4.60
N VAL A 244 -13.14 4.62 -3.97
CA VAL A 244 -12.21 5.53 -4.66
C VAL A 244 -11.16 4.74 -5.45
N LEU A 245 -10.71 3.61 -4.91
CA LEU A 245 -9.61 2.81 -5.46
C LEU A 245 -10.07 1.72 -6.44
N LYS A 246 -11.39 1.52 -6.58
CA LYS A 246 -11.97 0.39 -7.30
C LYS A 246 -11.41 0.24 -8.71
N ASP A 247 -11.41 1.33 -9.48
CA ASP A 247 -11.04 1.34 -10.90
C ASP A 247 -9.57 1.75 -11.12
N SER A 248 -8.74 1.73 -10.08
CA SER A 248 -7.30 2.03 -10.16
C SER A 248 -6.46 0.79 -10.38
N ILE A 249 -5.34 0.96 -11.11
CA ILE A 249 -4.27 -0.05 -11.17
C ILE A 249 -3.60 -0.11 -9.79
N LYS A 250 -3.33 -1.32 -9.33
CA LYS A 250 -2.71 -1.60 -8.04
C LYS A 250 -1.39 -2.32 -8.25
N LEU A 251 -0.29 -1.69 -7.84
CA LEU A 251 1.04 -2.28 -7.86
C LEU A 251 1.37 -2.78 -6.47
N VAL A 252 1.62 -4.08 -6.39
CA VAL A 252 1.88 -4.77 -5.13
C VAL A 252 3.32 -5.24 -5.16
N ASN A 253 4.14 -4.75 -4.23
CA ASN A 253 5.53 -5.18 -4.12
C ASN A 253 5.63 -6.54 -3.44
N ASN A 254 5.11 -7.55 -4.12
CA ASN A 254 5.15 -8.95 -3.72
C ASN A 254 5.23 -9.85 -4.96
N VAL A 255 5.49 -11.14 -4.76
CA VAL A 255 5.66 -12.14 -5.82
C VAL A 255 4.82 -13.38 -5.55
N PHE A 256 4.36 -14.01 -6.64
CA PHE A 256 3.74 -15.32 -6.55
C PHE A 256 4.70 -16.36 -5.95
N GLY A 257 4.17 -17.21 -5.07
CA GLY A 257 4.94 -18.30 -4.45
C GLY A 257 5.53 -17.96 -3.08
N ILE A 258 5.54 -16.68 -2.67
CA ILE A 258 5.89 -16.27 -1.28
C ILE A 258 4.64 -16.17 -0.41
N GLU A 259 3.52 -15.72 -0.98
CA GLU A 259 2.24 -15.65 -0.27
C GLU A 259 1.28 -16.80 -0.64
N PRO A 260 0.26 -17.07 0.19
CA PRO A 260 -0.82 -17.99 -0.16
C PRO A 260 -1.40 -17.67 -1.54
N PRO A 261 -1.56 -18.69 -2.41
CA PRO A 261 -2.04 -18.49 -3.77
C PRO A 261 -3.44 -17.90 -3.73
N ARG A 262 -3.78 -16.99 -4.65
CA ARG A 262 -5.13 -16.40 -4.71
C ARG A 262 -5.43 -15.87 -6.11
N PRO A 263 -6.72 -15.79 -6.49
CA PRO A 263 -7.08 -15.03 -7.67
C PRO A 263 -6.75 -13.54 -7.44
N ILE A 264 -6.28 -12.88 -8.50
CA ILE A 264 -6.06 -11.42 -8.50
C ILE A 264 -6.89 -10.81 -9.62
N GLY A 265 -7.46 -9.63 -9.35
CA GLY A 265 -8.22 -8.87 -10.33
C GLY A 265 -7.34 -8.36 -11.48
N PRO A 266 -7.95 -8.03 -12.64
CA PRO A 266 -7.20 -7.62 -13.83
C PRO A 266 -6.43 -6.31 -13.68
N LEU A 267 -6.76 -5.49 -12.67
CA LEU A 267 -6.08 -4.22 -12.37
C LEU A 267 -4.98 -4.37 -11.33
N VAL A 268 -4.74 -5.59 -10.82
CA VAL A 268 -3.75 -5.87 -9.78
C VAL A 268 -2.52 -6.49 -10.44
N ASN A 269 -1.36 -5.92 -10.16
CA ASN A 269 -0.08 -6.42 -10.63
C ASN A 269 0.86 -6.66 -9.45
N MET A 270 1.25 -7.92 -9.26
CA MET A 270 2.33 -8.29 -8.35
C MET A 270 3.64 -8.13 -9.09
N ILE A 271 4.42 -7.13 -8.70
CA ILE A 271 5.63 -6.70 -9.42
C ILE A 271 6.90 -6.89 -8.59
N GLY A 272 6.79 -7.50 -7.42
CA GLY A 272 7.88 -7.66 -6.48
C GLY A 272 8.70 -8.93 -6.68
N PRO A 273 9.73 -9.13 -5.83
CA PRO A 273 10.22 -8.14 -4.87
C PRO A 273 11.12 -7.11 -5.58
N ILE A 274 10.71 -5.85 -5.57
CA ILE A 274 11.56 -4.71 -5.96
C ILE A 274 12.29 -4.27 -4.70
N ILE A 275 13.60 -4.46 -4.73
CA ILE A 275 14.53 -4.15 -3.64
C ILE A 275 15.54 -3.13 -4.18
N PRO A 276 15.97 -2.15 -3.36
CA PRO A 276 17.04 -1.23 -3.76
C PRO A 276 18.27 -2.00 -4.27
N GLN A 277 18.83 -1.56 -5.38
CA GLN A 277 20.03 -2.18 -5.97
C GLN A 277 21.32 -1.65 -5.35
N LYS A 278 21.25 -0.51 -4.67
CA LYS A 278 22.39 0.13 -4.01
C LYS A 278 22.12 0.19 -2.52
N PHE A 279 23.07 -0.30 -1.75
CA PHE A 279 23.11 -0.19 -0.29
C PHE A 279 24.39 0.53 0.09
N ALA A 280 24.36 1.24 1.22
CA ALA A 280 25.59 1.74 1.82
C ALA A 280 26.54 0.56 2.05
N GLY A 281 27.81 0.74 1.71
CA GLY A 281 28.84 -0.26 2.01
C GLY A 281 28.95 -0.49 3.51
N LEU A 282 29.44 -1.67 3.88
CA LEU A 282 29.83 -1.94 5.27
C LEU A 282 30.96 -0.97 5.66
N ASN A 283 30.91 -0.46 6.89
CA ASN A 283 32.08 0.23 7.45
C ASN A 283 33.24 -0.75 7.63
N ASP A 284 34.47 -0.24 7.79
CA ASP A 284 35.67 -1.08 7.86
C ASP A 284 35.61 -2.12 8.99
N GLU A 285 34.99 -1.76 10.13
CA GLU A 285 34.82 -2.64 11.28
C GLU A 285 33.91 -3.83 10.96
N LEU A 286 32.70 -3.59 10.45
CA LEU A 286 31.75 -4.64 10.06
C LEU A 286 32.27 -5.47 8.90
N LYS A 287 32.96 -4.83 7.94
CA LYS A 287 33.60 -5.54 6.84
C LYS A 287 34.66 -6.49 7.38
N ASN A 288 35.56 -6.00 8.24
CA ASN A 288 36.60 -6.82 8.85
C ASN A 288 36.00 -7.95 9.70
N PHE A 289 34.93 -7.68 10.47
CA PHE A 289 34.23 -8.70 11.23
C PHE A 289 33.66 -9.80 10.33
N LEU A 290 32.91 -9.44 9.29
CA LEU A 290 32.29 -10.40 8.37
C LEU A 290 33.29 -11.13 7.46
N ASP A 291 34.41 -10.50 7.11
CA ASP A 291 35.48 -11.14 6.32
C ASP A 291 36.20 -12.26 7.11
N HIS A 292 36.20 -12.20 8.45
CA HIS A 292 36.94 -13.14 9.32
C HIS A 292 36.04 -14.12 10.08
N ARG A 293 34.72 -14.08 9.88
CA ARG A 293 33.73 -14.93 10.58
C ARG A 293 32.88 -15.66 9.56
N ARG A 294 32.57 -16.93 9.83
CA ARG A 294 31.75 -17.79 8.95
C ARG A 294 30.37 -18.08 9.54
N LYS A 295 30.24 -18.07 10.86
CA LYS A 295 28.98 -18.34 11.58
C LYS A 295 28.50 -17.06 12.25
N VAL A 296 27.74 -16.27 11.49
CA VAL A 296 27.26 -14.94 11.93
C VAL A 296 25.74 -14.92 11.91
N VAL A 297 25.14 -14.36 12.96
CA VAL A 297 23.71 -14.06 13.01
C VAL A 297 23.51 -12.56 12.80
N TYR A 298 22.70 -12.22 11.80
CA TYR A 298 22.20 -10.87 11.63
C TYR A 298 20.91 -10.68 12.43
N VAL A 299 20.90 -9.71 13.34
CA VAL A 299 19.72 -9.34 14.13
C VAL A 299 19.26 -7.94 13.72
N GLY A 300 18.04 -7.86 13.20
CA GLY A 300 17.41 -6.61 12.80
C GLY A 300 15.92 -6.61 13.14
N PHE A 301 15.48 -5.61 13.90
CA PHE A 301 14.07 -5.42 14.29
C PHE A 301 13.28 -4.54 13.30
N GLY A 302 13.89 -4.17 12.18
CA GLY A 302 13.32 -3.24 11.22
C GLY A 302 13.23 -1.81 11.78
N GLN A 303 12.30 -1.01 11.24
CA GLN A 303 12.18 0.41 11.58
C GLN A 303 11.13 0.69 12.67
N MET A 304 10.21 -0.24 12.89
CA MET A 304 9.02 -0.02 13.73
C MET A 304 9.10 -0.76 15.06
N ALA A 305 9.69 -1.96 15.10
CA ALA A 305 9.66 -2.77 16.31
C ALA A 305 10.67 -2.26 17.34
N ILE A 306 10.20 -2.10 18.58
CA ILE A 306 11.02 -1.74 19.73
C ILE A 306 10.97 -2.95 20.68
N PRO A 307 12.04 -3.77 20.74
CA PRO A 307 12.06 -4.95 21.60
C PRO A 307 12.02 -4.55 23.08
N THR A 308 11.34 -5.35 23.88
CA THR A 308 11.32 -5.19 25.34
C THR A 308 12.62 -5.66 25.98
N THR A 309 12.86 -5.35 27.25
CA THR A 309 14.00 -5.87 28.00
C THR A 309 14.02 -7.41 28.01
N ASP A 310 12.85 -8.04 28.09
CA ASP A 310 12.72 -9.50 28.08
C ASP A 310 13.08 -10.07 26.71
N ASP A 311 12.60 -9.44 25.62
CA ASP A 311 12.98 -9.83 24.25
C ASP A 311 14.50 -9.75 24.05
N ILE A 312 15.11 -8.64 24.49
CA ILE A 312 16.57 -8.44 24.39
C ILE A 312 17.30 -9.49 25.23
N THR A 313 16.85 -9.74 26.46
CA THR A 313 17.49 -10.70 27.38
C THR A 313 17.44 -12.10 26.77
N MET A 314 16.28 -12.51 26.25
CA MET A 314 16.11 -13.80 25.58
C MET A 314 17.04 -13.94 24.37
N ILE A 315 17.03 -12.95 23.48
CA ILE A 315 17.82 -12.95 22.24
C ILE A 315 19.33 -12.97 22.55
N MET A 316 19.78 -12.17 23.51
CA MET A 316 21.19 -12.10 23.92
C MET A 316 21.65 -13.38 24.62
N THR A 317 20.82 -13.94 25.50
CA THR A 317 21.13 -15.21 26.18
C THR A 317 21.27 -16.33 25.16
N ALA A 318 20.33 -16.44 24.20
CA ALA A 318 20.41 -17.42 23.13
C ALA A 318 21.68 -17.23 22.29
N MET A 319 22.05 -15.99 21.94
CA MET A 319 23.31 -15.75 21.21
C MET A 319 24.55 -16.17 22.00
N LEU A 320 24.61 -15.86 23.31
CA LEU A 320 25.72 -16.26 24.16
C LEU A 320 25.85 -17.79 24.25
N GLU A 321 24.74 -18.49 24.46
CA GLU A 321 24.72 -19.96 24.51
C GLU A 321 25.22 -20.57 23.19
N ASN A 322 24.83 -19.99 22.04
CA ASN A 322 25.28 -20.47 20.72
C ASN A 322 26.76 -20.12 20.44
N MET A 323 27.30 -19.07 21.05
CA MET A 323 28.75 -18.79 21.00
C MET A 323 29.52 -19.77 21.88
N GLU A 324 29.00 -20.10 23.07
CA GLU A 324 29.62 -21.07 23.99
C GLU A 324 29.59 -22.49 23.43
N SER A 325 28.59 -22.85 22.62
CA SER A 325 28.51 -24.13 21.91
C SER A 325 29.30 -24.17 20.59
N GLU A 326 29.99 -23.08 20.23
CA GLU A 326 30.69 -22.91 18.95
C GLU A 326 29.78 -23.02 17.71
N ASP A 327 28.46 -22.82 17.86
CA ASP A 327 27.51 -22.72 16.75
C ASP A 327 27.55 -21.33 16.08
N LEU A 328 28.08 -20.32 16.78
CA LEU A 328 28.43 -18.98 16.29
C LEU A 328 29.90 -18.66 16.57
N ASP A 329 30.52 -17.84 15.70
CA ASP A 329 31.94 -17.48 15.77
C ASP A 329 32.25 -16.22 16.60
#